data_AF-A0A651DI87-F1
#
_entry.id   AF-A0A651DI87-F1
#
_cell.length_a   1.000
_cell.length_b   1.000
_cell.length_c   1.000
_cell.angle_alpha   90.00
_cell.angle_beta   90.00
_cell.angle_gamma   90.00
#
_symmetry.space_group_name_H-M   'P 1'
#
loop_
_entity.id
_entity.type
_entity.pdbx_description
1 polymer ?
#
loop_
_entity_poly.entity_id
_entity_poly.type
_entity_poly.pdbx_seq_one_letter_code
_entity_poly.pdbx_strand_id
1 'polypeptide(L)'
;MITCFDLRTHPTTALIAKIQHLYDEPIDVIHMDETAIHPCIGCWDCWLKTPGRCVMKDDMEKAYQRYVNSDTIILLIDSAQGFINHRAKAFIDRSIPHYLPYIIIYGKECQHAKRYRKYADLVFHFDTEGLTSSEEQVIEDYLYRTAYQHKAKGYRLMGHDALQVKKLKHRKAKNKQLPQSLYQSDARLVIYNGSPRKTKSNSGTILKAVKAQLGDRVDIRDLKDQAQWTHWAQAFQNEAHVLFFMPLYVHAMPSHVMAFIERLGPSNGSLGFFIQSGFPESSQSYYLEAYFEQLTQRLGRSYGGTAIKGGMEGLQMRPLDAQAKMVQPLVLAIDHLATHKMFDNKQCRRLAIPVRFNMIVRLLFRLFFKKFVDGFWNSQLKANQAYEHALDRPYEEEIAT
;
A
#
# COMPACT_ATOMS: atom_id res chain seq x y z
N MET A 1 -20.27 19.95 -0.39
CA MET A 1 -20.68 18.57 -0.75
C MET A 1 -19.90 17.55 0.05
N ILE A 2 -20.63 16.61 0.67
CA ILE A 2 -20.07 15.52 1.46
C ILE A 2 -20.48 14.20 0.81
N THR A 3 -19.51 13.32 0.54
CA THR A 3 -19.78 11.97 0.04
C THR A 3 -19.31 10.94 1.05
N CYS A 4 -20.16 9.96 1.34
CA CYS A 4 -19.85 8.83 2.19
C CYS A 4 -19.79 7.55 1.35
N PHE A 5 -18.62 6.92 1.29
CA PHE A 5 -18.46 5.58 0.72
C PHE A 5 -18.56 4.57 1.85
N ASP A 6 -19.63 3.76 1.84
CA ASP A 6 -19.80 2.65 2.75
C ASP A 6 -19.15 1.41 2.14
N LEU A 7 -17.94 1.08 2.63
CA LEU A 7 -17.11 -0.03 2.16
C LEU A 7 -17.25 -1.27 3.07
N ARG A 8 -18.17 -1.22 4.03
CA ARG A 8 -18.43 -2.31 4.98
C ARG A 8 -19.15 -3.47 4.33
N THR A 9 -19.02 -4.63 4.95
CA THR A 9 -19.65 -5.89 4.52
C THR A 9 -21.09 -5.96 4.94
N HIS A 10 -21.40 -5.42 6.11
CA HIS A 10 -22.75 -5.37 6.64
C HIS A 10 -23.12 -3.91 6.97
N PRO A 11 -23.50 -3.11 5.95
CA PRO A 11 -23.86 -1.71 6.17
C PRO A 11 -25.11 -1.60 7.04
N THR A 12 -25.05 -0.71 8.03
CA THR A 12 -26.18 -0.40 8.91
C THR A 12 -26.66 1.03 8.69
N THR A 13 -27.98 1.21 8.57
CA THR A 13 -28.61 2.53 8.44
C THR A 13 -28.45 3.37 9.70
N ALA A 14 -28.35 2.74 10.87
CA ALA A 14 -28.17 3.42 12.15
C ALA A 14 -26.89 4.25 12.21
N LEU A 15 -25.76 3.74 11.71
CA LEU A 15 -24.52 4.51 11.68
C LEU A 15 -24.63 5.69 10.71
N ILE A 16 -25.19 5.45 9.52
CA ILE A 16 -25.36 6.49 8.50
C ILE A 16 -26.25 7.63 9.00
N ALA A 17 -27.37 7.30 9.67
CA ALA A 17 -28.24 8.28 10.30
C ALA A 17 -27.49 9.11 11.35
N LYS A 18 -26.69 8.48 12.22
CA LYS A 18 -25.85 9.18 13.20
C LYS A 18 -24.84 10.11 12.52
N ILE A 19 -24.21 9.68 11.43
CA ILE A 19 -23.26 10.51 10.66
C ILE A 19 -23.98 11.69 10.01
N GLN A 20 -25.19 11.49 9.46
CA GLN A 20 -25.97 12.58 8.87
C GLN A 20 -26.29 13.68 9.88
N HIS A 21 -26.47 13.36 11.16
CA HIS A 21 -26.68 14.34 12.24
C HIS A 21 -25.42 15.16 12.61
N LEU A 22 -24.23 14.80 12.11
CA LEU A 22 -22.99 15.55 12.36
C LEU A 22 -22.77 16.71 11.38
N TYR A 23 -23.57 16.79 10.32
CA TYR A 23 -23.38 17.74 9.24
C TYR A 23 -24.70 18.42 8.89
N ASP A 24 -24.65 19.74 8.66
CA ASP A 24 -25.82 20.53 8.26
C ASP A 24 -26.23 20.27 6.81
N GLU A 25 -25.31 19.78 5.98
CA GLU A 25 -25.54 19.45 4.57
C GLU A 25 -25.94 17.97 4.39
N PRO A 26 -26.79 17.64 3.39
CA PRO A 26 -27.05 16.26 3.00
C PRO A 26 -25.76 15.52 2.63
N ILE A 27 -25.66 14.27 3.08
CA ILE A 27 -24.55 13.38 2.74
C ILE A 27 -24.98 12.48 1.59
N ASP A 28 -24.20 12.49 0.52
CA ASP A 28 -24.35 11.57 -0.60
C ASP A 28 -23.73 10.21 -0.23
N VAL A 29 -24.57 9.22 0.08
CA VAL A 29 -24.14 7.90 0.53
C VAL A 29 -24.09 6.92 -0.64
N ILE A 30 -22.92 6.32 -0.85
CA ILE A 30 -22.64 5.33 -1.89
C ILE A 30 -22.25 4.02 -1.20
N HIS A 31 -23.14 3.03 -1.30
CA HIS A 31 -22.86 1.68 -0.85
C HIS A 31 -22.07 0.93 -1.91
N MET A 32 -20.96 0.31 -1.52
CA MET A 32 -20.11 -0.46 -2.42
C MET A 32 -20.00 -1.88 -1.87
N ASP A 33 -20.58 -2.87 -2.55
CA ASP A 33 -20.51 -4.27 -2.14
C ASP A 33 -19.11 -4.89 -2.33
N GLU A 34 -18.98 -6.19 -2.06
CA GLU A 34 -17.70 -6.92 -2.15
C GLU A 34 -17.13 -6.97 -3.58
N THR A 35 -17.99 -6.94 -4.60
CA THR A 35 -17.62 -7.06 -6.02
C THR A 35 -17.49 -5.71 -6.71
N ALA A 36 -17.90 -4.63 -6.03
CA ALA A 36 -17.92 -3.27 -6.56
C ALA A 36 -16.54 -2.76 -7.00
N ILE A 37 -15.45 -3.23 -6.36
CA ILE A 37 -14.09 -2.74 -6.61
C ILE A 37 -13.11 -3.88 -6.82
N HIS A 38 -12.68 -4.07 -8.05
CA HIS A 38 -11.59 -4.98 -8.37
C HIS A 38 -10.24 -4.42 -7.89
N PRO A 39 -9.33 -5.26 -7.38
CA PRO A 39 -7.97 -4.85 -7.00
C PRO A 39 -7.20 -4.16 -8.13
N CYS A 40 -6.46 -3.10 -7.78
CA CYS A 40 -5.55 -2.45 -8.72
C CYS A 40 -4.49 -3.43 -9.24
N ILE A 41 -4.39 -3.59 -10.56
CA ILE A 41 -3.42 -4.50 -11.22
C ILE A 41 -2.07 -3.84 -11.53
N GLY A 42 -1.89 -2.57 -11.15
CA GLY A 42 -0.65 -1.82 -11.35
C GLY A 42 -0.23 -1.67 -12.81
N CYS A 43 -1.17 -1.54 -13.75
CA CYS A 43 -0.87 -1.40 -15.19
C CYS A 43 -0.32 -0.02 -15.57
N TRP A 44 -0.59 1.00 -14.77
CA TRP A 44 -0.31 2.43 -15.05
C TRP A 44 -1.02 3.02 -16.26
N ASP A 45 -2.01 2.35 -16.84
CA ASP A 45 -2.75 2.89 -17.98
C ASP A 45 -3.44 4.22 -17.63
N CYS A 46 -3.90 4.39 -16.38
CA CYS A 46 -4.47 5.64 -15.87
C CYS A 46 -3.48 6.81 -15.78
N TRP A 47 -2.19 6.54 -15.98
CA TRP A 47 -1.17 7.57 -16.16
C TRP A 47 -0.68 7.65 -17.59
N LEU A 48 -0.53 6.50 -18.27
CA LEU A 48 0.22 6.42 -19.52
C LEU A 48 -0.64 6.37 -20.79
N LYS A 49 -1.85 5.83 -20.74
CA LYS A 49 -2.73 5.65 -21.91
C LYS A 49 -3.99 6.49 -21.84
N THR A 50 -4.61 6.51 -20.66
CA THR A 50 -5.84 7.26 -20.39
C THR A 50 -5.61 8.14 -19.15
N PRO A 51 -4.81 9.23 -19.26
CA PRO A 51 -4.45 10.06 -18.11
C PRO A 51 -5.66 10.46 -17.25
N GLY A 52 -5.61 10.07 -15.98
CA GLY A 52 -6.66 10.33 -15.00
C GLY A 52 -7.88 9.40 -15.06
N ARG A 53 -7.98 8.48 -16.03
CA ARG A 53 -9.09 7.52 -16.15
C ARG A 53 -8.59 6.08 -15.98
N CYS A 54 -9.20 5.32 -15.09
CA CYS A 54 -8.87 3.91 -14.92
C CYS A 54 -9.42 3.09 -16.10
N VAL A 55 -8.69 2.05 -16.52
CA VAL A 55 -9.15 1.11 -17.56
C VAL A 55 -10.17 0.10 -17.05
N MET A 56 -10.24 -0.09 -15.73
CA MET A 56 -11.14 -1.04 -15.09
C MET A 56 -12.55 -0.42 -14.98
N LYS A 57 -13.54 -1.13 -15.51
CA LYS A 57 -14.95 -0.71 -15.64
C LYS A 57 -15.82 -1.38 -14.58
N ASP A 58 -15.65 -0.93 -13.34
CA ASP A 58 -16.43 -1.33 -12.16
C ASP A 58 -16.92 -0.07 -11.41
N ASP A 59 -17.58 -0.23 -10.26
CA ASP A 59 -18.24 0.88 -9.58
C ASP A 59 -17.28 1.95 -9.04
N MET A 60 -15.99 1.64 -8.92
CA MET A 60 -14.95 2.63 -8.65
C MET A 60 -14.89 3.71 -9.75
N GLU A 61 -15.26 3.41 -10.99
CA GLU A 61 -15.32 4.40 -12.07
C GLU A 61 -16.27 5.55 -11.74
N LYS A 62 -17.45 5.23 -11.22
CA LYS A 62 -18.48 6.22 -10.82
C LYS A 62 -18.04 7.00 -9.59
N ALA A 63 -17.29 6.36 -8.69
CA ALA A 63 -16.80 6.97 -7.46
C ALA A 63 -15.79 8.10 -7.69
N TYR A 64 -15.01 8.05 -8.78
CA TYR A 64 -13.98 9.06 -9.03
C TYR A 64 -14.51 10.48 -9.16
N GLN A 65 -15.63 10.67 -9.85
CA GLN A 65 -16.25 12.00 -10.00
C GLN A 65 -16.74 12.53 -8.65
N ARG A 66 -17.46 11.72 -7.88
CA ARG A 66 -17.91 12.12 -6.54
C ARG A 66 -16.73 12.41 -5.61
N TYR A 67 -15.67 11.60 -5.68
CA TYR A 67 -14.48 11.79 -4.87
C TYR A 67 -13.79 13.13 -5.14
N VAL A 68 -13.59 13.48 -6.42
CA VAL A 68 -12.86 14.69 -6.83
C VAL A 68 -13.61 15.97 -6.49
N ASN A 69 -14.95 15.96 -6.59
CA ASN A 69 -15.77 17.17 -6.45
C ASN A 69 -16.26 17.42 -5.00
N SER A 70 -16.08 16.47 -4.07
CA SER A 70 -16.46 16.66 -2.67
C SER A 70 -15.50 17.52 -1.86
N ASP A 71 -16.04 18.18 -0.83
CA ASP A 71 -15.27 18.87 0.22
C ASP A 71 -14.79 17.89 1.28
N THR A 72 -15.60 16.88 1.56
CA THR A 72 -15.33 15.86 2.57
C THR A 72 -15.70 14.48 2.02
N ILE A 73 -14.79 13.53 2.24
CA ILE A 73 -14.98 12.12 1.92
C ILE A 73 -15.00 11.33 3.21
N ILE A 74 -16.11 10.65 3.47
CA ILE A 74 -16.26 9.73 4.59
C ILE A 74 -16.06 8.31 4.09
N LEU A 75 -15.10 7.57 4.63
CA LEU A 75 -14.93 6.14 4.34
C LEU A 75 -15.36 5.33 5.57
N LEU A 76 -16.36 4.47 5.39
CA LEU A 76 -16.77 3.50 6.42
C LEU A 76 -16.11 2.16 6.09
N ILE A 77 -15.31 1.65 7.02
CA ILE A 77 -14.35 0.57 6.77
C ILE A 77 -14.56 -0.54 7.80
N ASP A 78 -14.57 -1.81 7.37
CA ASP A 78 -14.40 -2.92 8.33
C ASP A 78 -12.92 -3.10 8.67
N SER A 79 -12.65 -3.62 9.86
CA SER A 79 -11.31 -4.11 10.20
C SER A 79 -11.20 -5.63 9.98
N ALA A 80 -9.99 -6.08 9.64
CA ALA A 80 -9.67 -7.49 9.51
C ALA A 80 -8.18 -7.71 9.82
N GLN A 81 -7.86 -8.82 10.49
CA GLN A 81 -6.48 -9.17 10.88
C GLN A 81 -5.70 -8.01 11.54
N GLY A 82 -6.35 -7.24 12.42
CA GLY A 82 -5.70 -6.14 13.16
C GLY A 82 -5.47 -4.86 12.34
N PHE A 83 -6.10 -4.72 11.18
CA PHE A 83 -5.94 -3.56 10.28
C PHE A 83 -7.22 -3.22 9.52
N ILE A 84 -7.17 -2.26 8.58
CA ILE A 84 -8.27 -2.08 7.62
C ILE A 84 -8.41 -3.32 6.73
N ASN A 85 -9.61 -3.61 6.24
CA ASN A 85 -9.84 -4.74 5.34
C ASN A 85 -9.41 -4.46 3.88
N HIS A 86 -9.32 -5.52 3.09
CA HIS A 86 -8.87 -5.51 1.71
C HIS A 86 -9.77 -4.69 0.78
N ARG A 87 -11.07 -4.56 1.10
CA ARG A 87 -12.03 -3.76 0.32
C ARG A 87 -11.73 -2.29 0.43
N ALA A 88 -11.57 -1.79 1.66
CA ALA A 88 -11.12 -0.41 1.89
C ALA A 88 -9.75 -0.17 1.25
N LYS A 89 -8.86 -1.16 1.32
CA LYS A 89 -7.57 -1.05 0.66
C LYS A 89 -7.66 -1.02 -0.87
N ALA A 90 -8.60 -1.74 -1.48
CA ALA A 90 -8.84 -1.71 -2.93
C ALA A 90 -9.31 -0.33 -3.38
N PHE A 91 -10.23 0.30 -2.64
CA PHE A 91 -10.66 1.69 -2.86
C PHE A 91 -9.46 2.66 -2.79
N ILE A 92 -8.65 2.57 -1.73
CA ILE A 92 -7.47 3.42 -1.52
C ILE A 92 -6.43 3.19 -2.63
N ASP A 93 -6.14 1.95 -3.02
CA ASP A 93 -5.18 1.64 -4.10
C ASP A 93 -5.61 2.18 -5.44
N ARG A 94 -6.93 2.22 -5.66
CA ARG A 94 -7.52 2.72 -6.89
C ARG A 94 -7.68 4.24 -6.92
N SER A 95 -7.24 4.98 -5.91
CA SER A 95 -7.21 6.46 -5.92
C SER A 95 -6.09 7.05 -6.78
N ILE A 96 -5.16 6.22 -7.28
CA ILE A 96 -4.02 6.62 -8.12
C ILE A 96 -4.37 7.57 -9.30
N PRO A 97 -5.53 7.48 -9.99
CA PRO A 97 -5.87 8.41 -11.07
C PRO A 97 -6.02 9.86 -10.58
N HIS A 98 -6.22 10.09 -9.28
CA HIS A 98 -6.28 11.44 -8.68
C HIS A 98 -4.95 12.18 -8.64
N TYR A 99 -3.86 11.53 -9.03
CA TYR A 99 -2.51 12.09 -8.99
C TYR A 99 -1.84 11.97 -10.36
N LEU A 100 -0.87 12.85 -10.59
CA LEU A 100 -0.01 12.80 -11.77
C LEU A 100 1.14 11.80 -11.52
N PRO A 101 1.68 11.17 -12.56
CA PRO A 101 2.86 10.31 -12.42
C PRO A 101 4.10 11.10 -11.94
N TYR A 102 4.12 12.42 -12.12
CA TYR A 102 5.21 13.30 -11.71
C TYR A 102 5.42 13.32 -10.20
N ILE A 103 6.68 13.50 -9.81
CA ILE A 103 7.12 13.46 -8.41
C ILE A 103 7.47 14.87 -7.94
N ILE A 104 7.02 15.19 -6.74
CA ILE A 104 7.45 16.37 -5.97
C ILE A 104 8.07 15.91 -4.65
N ILE A 105 8.97 16.72 -4.10
CA ILE A 105 9.41 16.54 -2.72
C ILE A 105 8.55 17.44 -1.82
N TYR A 106 7.89 16.83 -0.85
CA TYR A 106 7.18 17.53 0.20
C TYR A 106 7.80 17.15 1.55
N GLY A 107 8.25 18.16 2.30
CA GLY A 107 9.07 17.94 3.50
C GLY A 107 10.41 17.28 3.16
N LYS A 108 10.54 15.99 3.49
CA LYS A 108 11.76 15.17 3.31
C LYS A 108 11.51 13.88 2.51
N GLU A 109 10.40 13.80 1.79
CA GLU A 109 9.91 12.58 1.15
C GLU A 109 9.29 12.91 -0.22
N CYS A 110 9.23 11.92 -1.10
CA CYS A 110 8.57 11.98 -2.40
C CYS A 110 7.04 11.88 -2.24
N GLN A 111 6.33 12.63 -3.07
CA GLN A 111 4.89 12.45 -3.29
C GLN A 111 4.59 12.64 -4.76
N HIS A 112 3.47 12.08 -5.21
CA HIS A 112 2.95 12.41 -6.53
C HIS A 112 2.38 13.84 -6.54
N ALA A 113 2.52 14.51 -7.69
CA ALA A 113 1.97 15.82 -7.94
C ALA A 113 0.44 15.77 -8.03
N LYS A 114 -0.21 16.90 -7.70
CA LYS A 114 -1.67 17.05 -7.78
C LYS A 114 -2.14 17.02 -9.23
N ARG A 115 -3.19 16.24 -9.53
CA ARG A 115 -3.91 16.33 -10.81
C ARG A 115 -4.99 17.40 -10.74
N TYR A 116 -5.78 17.40 -9.67
CA TYR A 116 -6.95 18.27 -9.47
C TYR A 116 -6.62 19.52 -8.67
N ARG A 117 -7.45 20.56 -8.77
CA ARG A 117 -7.26 21.82 -8.02
C ARG A 117 -7.51 21.65 -6.52
N LYS A 118 -8.54 20.87 -6.19
CA LYS A 118 -9.04 20.64 -4.82
C LYS A 118 -8.91 19.17 -4.45
N TYR A 119 -8.77 18.92 -3.15
CA TYR A 119 -8.75 17.59 -2.55
C TYR A 119 -9.61 17.64 -1.29
N ALA A 120 -10.54 16.69 -1.16
CA ALA A 120 -11.41 16.59 -0.01
C ALA A 120 -10.64 16.26 1.28
N ASP A 121 -11.13 16.76 2.42
CA ASP A 121 -10.73 16.25 3.72
C ASP A 121 -11.23 14.80 3.87
N LEU A 122 -10.42 13.93 4.49
CA LEU A 122 -10.74 12.51 4.66
C LEU A 122 -11.17 12.21 6.08
N VAL A 123 -12.35 11.63 6.21
CA VAL A 123 -12.94 11.22 7.47
C VAL A 123 -13.10 9.70 7.44
N PHE A 124 -12.53 9.02 8.42
CA PHE A 124 -12.54 7.57 8.47
C PHE A 124 -13.36 7.08 9.66
N HIS A 125 -14.27 6.15 9.42
CA HIS A 125 -14.79 5.26 10.45
C HIS A 125 -14.25 3.87 10.18
N PHE A 126 -13.73 3.19 11.21
CA PHE A 126 -13.36 1.79 11.10
C PHE A 126 -13.85 1.02 12.31
N ASP A 127 -14.27 -0.22 12.07
CA ASP A 127 -14.70 -1.13 13.13
C ASP A 127 -13.53 -1.43 14.09
N THR A 128 -13.82 -1.36 15.39
CA THR A 128 -12.88 -1.61 16.48
C THR A 128 -13.08 -2.95 17.16
N GLU A 129 -14.12 -3.71 16.80
CA GLU A 129 -14.37 -5.03 17.37
C GLU A 129 -13.16 -5.95 17.15
N GLY A 130 -12.69 -6.58 18.23
CA GLY A 130 -11.53 -7.49 18.18
C GLY A 130 -10.18 -6.81 17.90
N LEU A 131 -10.09 -5.48 17.90
CA LEU A 131 -8.83 -4.75 17.84
C LEU A 131 -8.27 -4.48 19.24
N THR A 132 -6.96 -4.58 19.37
CA THR A 132 -6.23 -4.03 20.52
C THR A 132 -5.99 -2.54 20.34
N SER A 133 -5.72 -1.82 21.44
CA SER A 133 -5.39 -0.39 21.37
C SER A 133 -4.11 -0.11 20.56
N SER A 134 -3.20 -1.09 20.47
CA SER A 134 -1.99 -0.99 19.65
C SER A 134 -2.33 -1.08 18.16
N GLU A 135 -3.18 -2.03 17.77
CA GLU A 135 -3.66 -2.17 16.39
C GLU A 135 -4.48 -0.96 15.94
N GLU A 136 -5.39 -0.45 16.79
CA GLU A 136 -6.11 0.79 16.52
C GLU A 136 -5.16 1.96 16.25
N GLN A 137 -4.09 2.09 17.04
CA GLN A 137 -3.10 3.14 16.84
C GLN A 137 -2.34 2.98 15.52
N VAL A 138 -1.99 1.76 15.15
CA VAL A 138 -1.36 1.46 13.85
C VAL A 138 -2.28 1.84 12.69
N ILE A 139 -3.57 1.54 12.79
CA ILE A 139 -4.58 1.95 11.79
C ILE A 139 -4.66 3.48 11.72
N GLU A 140 -4.78 4.18 12.85
CA GLU A 140 -4.83 5.65 12.85
C GLU A 140 -3.57 6.28 12.25
N ASP A 141 -2.38 5.72 12.51
CA ASP A 141 -1.10 6.18 11.97
C ASP A 141 -1.04 6.00 10.44
N TYR A 142 -1.52 4.85 9.97
CA TYR A 142 -1.68 4.56 8.55
C TYR A 142 -2.68 5.52 7.87
N LEU A 143 -3.86 5.74 8.46
CA LEU A 143 -4.90 6.59 7.88
C LEU A 143 -4.51 8.07 7.88
N TYR A 144 -3.83 8.54 8.94
CA TYR A 144 -3.21 9.86 8.94
C TYR A 144 -2.23 9.99 7.77
N ARG A 145 -1.36 9.00 7.60
CA ARG A 145 -0.35 9.00 6.54
C ARG A 145 -0.99 8.95 5.15
N THR A 146 -2.06 8.19 4.99
CA THR A 146 -2.86 8.11 3.77
C THR A 146 -3.46 9.47 3.43
N ALA A 147 -4.13 10.14 4.37
CA ALA A 147 -4.67 11.48 4.15
C ALA A 147 -3.59 12.51 3.78
N TYR A 148 -2.44 12.46 4.48
CA TYR A 148 -1.28 13.29 4.16
C TYR A 148 -0.77 13.11 2.72
N GLN A 149 -0.68 11.86 2.25
CA GLN A 149 -0.32 11.55 0.85
C GLN A 149 -1.37 12.05 -0.13
N HIS A 150 -2.65 11.99 0.29
CA HIS A 150 -3.78 12.46 -0.50
C HIS A 150 -3.98 13.97 -0.50
N LYS A 151 -3.07 14.73 0.14
CA LYS A 151 -3.12 16.21 0.25
C LYS A 151 -4.32 16.70 1.06
N ALA A 152 -4.83 15.86 1.96
CA ALA A 152 -6.01 16.08 2.77
C ALA A 152 -5.67 16.18 4.26
N LYS A 153 -6.55 16.80 5.05
CA LYS A 153 -6.55 16.56 6.50
C LYS A 153 -7.27 15.25 6.77
N GLY A 154 -6.80 14.51 7.77
CA GLY A 154 -7.40 13.24 8.19
C GLY A 154 -8.15 13.39 9.51
N TYR A 155 -9.32 12.76 9.62
CA TYR A 155 -10.14 12.71 10.81
C TYR A 155 -10.66 11.28 11.04
N ARG A 156 -11.00 10.96 12.29
CA ARG A 156 -11.63 9.71 12.71
C ARG A 156 -13.02 10.00 13.26
N LEU A 157 -14.02 9.28 12.78
CA LEU A 157 -15.36 9.19 13.37
C LEU A 157 -15.37 8.07 14.40
N MET A 158 -15.63 8.40 15.65
CA MET A 158 -15.63 7.44 16.76
C MET A 158 -16.72 7.76 17.79
N GLY A 159 -17.12 6.76 18.57
CA GLY A 159 -18.19 6.86 19.56
C GLY A 159 -19.35 5.92 19.23
N HIS A 160 -19.97 5.32 20.26
CA HIS A 160 -21.09 4.39 20.07
C HIS A 160 -22.44 5.14 20.00
N ASP A 161 -22.73 5.96 21.02
CA ASP A 161 -24.01 6.67 21.13
C ASP A 161 -23.93 8.10 20.56
N ALA A 162 -22.89 8.84 20.96
CA ALA A 162 -22.58 10.17 20.43
C ALA A 162 -21.31 10.09 19.57
N LEU A 163 -21.48 10.17 18.25
CA LEU A 163 -20.35 10.22 17.33
C LEU A 163 -19.58 11.54 17.51
N GLN A 164 -18.25 11.43 17.45
CA GLN A 164 -17.33 12.55 17.50
C GLN A 164 -16.35 12.48 16.34
N VAL A 165 -16.08 13.65 15.74
CA VAL A 165 -15.06 13.81 14.71
C VAL A 165 -13.75 14.23 15.39
N LYS A 166 -12.76 13.36 15.37
CA LYS A 166 -11.43 13.62 15.95
C LYS A 166 -10.41 13.81 14.86
N LYS A 167 -9.69 14.94 14.87
CA LYS A 167 -8.57 15.15 13.94
C LYS A 167 -7.44 14.15 14.21
N LEU A 168 -7.03 13.42 13.18
CA LEU A 168 -5.86 12.54 13.23
C LEU A 168 -4.58 13.38 13.33
N LYS A 169 -3.64 12.90 14.15
CA LYS A 169 -2.38 13.59 14.41
C LYS A 169 -1.20 12.79 13.85
N HIS A 170 -0.18 13.51 13.39
CA HIS A 170 1.05 12.87 12.97
C HIS A 170 1.72 12.16 14.15
N ARG A 171 1.99 10.86 13.97
CA ARG A 171 2.87 10.06 14.82
C ARG A 171 3.86 9.33 13.92
N LYS A 172 5.06 9.06 14.47
CA LYS A 172 6.00 8.16 13.81
C LYS A 172 5.47 6.75 13.95
N ALA A 173 5.60 5.93 12.89
CA ALA A 173 5.23 4.53 12.95
C ALA A 173 5.91 3.82 14.13
N LYS A 174 5.13 3.10 14.93
CA LYS A 174 5.61 2.24 16.01
C LYS A 174 6.05 0.91 15.43
N ASN A 175 7.30 0.83 15.00
CA ASN A 175 7.91 -0.39 14.47
C ASN A 175 9.14 -0.77 15.29
N LYS A 176 9.64 -1.98 15.04
CA LYS A 176 10.79 -2.61 15.69
C LYS A 176 10.60 -2.70 17.20
N GLN A 177 9.37 -2.99 17.62
CA GLN A 177 8.94 -3.16 19.01
C GLN A 177 9.06 -4.62 19.44
N LEU A 178 8.81 -5.55 18.52
CA LEU A 178 8.93 -6.96 18.82
C LEU A 178 10.39 -7.39 18.99
N PRO A 179 10.70 -8.21 20.01
CA PRO A 179 11.98 -8.87 20.07
C PRO A 179 12.12 -9.82 18.89
N GLN A 180 13.33 -9.88 18.38
CA GLN A 180 13.74 -10.88 17.42
C GLN A 180 13.71 -12.25 18.10
N SER A 181 12.75 -13.09 17.70
CA SER A 181 12.56 -14.44 18.22
C SER A 181 12.75 -15.45 17.09
N LEU A 182 13.47 -16.52 17.39
CA LEU A 182 13.85 -17.53 16.42
C LEU A 182 12.95 -18.76 16.58
N TYR A 183 12.11 -19.01 15.59
CA TYR A 183 11.51 -20.32 15.39
C TYR A 183 12.53 -21.21 14.66
N GLN A 184 12.82 -22.39 15.21
CA GLN A 184 13.85 -23.29 14.68
C GLN A 184 13.20 -24.41 13.85
N SER A 185 13.58 -24.51 12.58
CA SER A 185 13.23 -25.62 11.69
C SER A 185 14.14 -25.58 10.45
N ASP A 186 14.50 -26.75 9.91
CA ASP A 186 15.27 -26.82 8.66
C ASP A 186 14.40 -26.72 7.40
N ALA A 187 13.09 -26.49 7.56
CA ALA A 187 12.18 -26.36 6.45
C ALA A 187 12.56 -25.21 5.50
N ARG A 188 12.22 -25.42 4.22
CA ARG A 188 12.36 -24.41 3.17
C ARG A 188 11.51 -23.17 3.46
N LEU A 189 11.92 -22.03 2.90
CA LEU A 189 11.20 -20.77 3.02
C LEU A 189 10.10 -20.68 1.95
N VAL A 190 8.85 -20.54 2.37
CA VAL A 190 7.73 -20.25 1.45
C VAL A 190 7.64 -18.74 1.23
N ILE A 191 7.67 -18.30 -0.02
CA ILE A 191 7.64 -16.89 -0.40
C ILE A 191 6.36 -16.60 -1.17
N TYR A 192 5.49 -15.76 -0.61
CA TYR A 192 4.33 -15.22 -1.30
C TYR A 192 4.70 -13.93 -2.03
N ASN A 193 4.67 -13.95 -3.37
CA ASN A 193 4.84 -12.78 -4.22
C ASN A 193 3.54 -11.98 -4.29
N GLY A 194 3.52 -10.82 -3.65
CA GLY A 194 2.37 -9.92 -3.59
C GLY A 194 2.33 -8.83 -4.66
N SER A 195 2.95 -9.06 -5.82
CA SER A 195 2.93 -8.07 -6.90
C SER A 195 1.59 -8.09 -7.65
N PRO A 196 0.88 -6.94 -7.80
CA PRO A 196 -0.38 -6.91 -8.54
C PRO A 196 -0.21 -7.05 -10.05
N ARG A 197 1.02 -6.89 -10.57
CA ARG A 197 1.29 -6.89 -12.01
C ARG A 197 1.27 -8.31 -12.57
N LYS A 198 0.42 -8.55 -13.58
CA LYS A 198 0.27 -9.85 -14.26
C LYS A 198 1.56 -10.32 -14.95
N THR A 199 2.22 -9.46 -15.70
CA THR A 199 3.47 -9.76 -16.43
C THR A 199 4.55 -8.74 -16.09
N LYS A 200 5.81 -9.19 -16.02
CA LYS A 200 7.00 -8.33 -15.82
C LYS A 200 6.84 -7.37 -14.64
N SER A 201 7.01 -7.85 -13.40
CA SER A 201 7.08 -7.00 -12.20
C SER A 201 8.48 -6.94 -11.60
N ASN A 202 8.82 -5.85 -10.90
CA ASN A 202 10.10 -5.76 -10.18
C ASN A 202 10.24 -6.90 -9.15
N SER A 203 9.17 -7.18 -8.41
CA SER A 203 9.13 -8.32 -7.48
C SER A 203 9.40 -9.64 -8.18
N GLY A 204 8.79 -9.89 -9.34
CA GLY A 204 9.05 -11.10 -10.12
C GLY A 204 10.50 -11.21 -10.60
N THR A 205 11.09 -10.10 -11.06
CA THR A 205 12.52 -10.05 -11.44
C THR A 205 13.43 -10.40 -10.25
N ILE A 206 13.17 -9.83 -9.07
CA ILE A 206 13.96 -10.09 -7.86
C ILE A 206 13.79 -11.55 -7.43
N LEU A 207 12.56 -12.05 -7.37
CA LEU A 207 12.26 -13.42 -6.95
C LEU A 207 12.78 -14.47 -7.92
N LYS A 208 12.90 -14.15 -9.23
CA LYS A 208 13.61 -15.01 -10.18
C LYS A 208 15.09 -15.14 -9.82
N ALA A 209 15.76 -14.05 -9.43
CA ALA A 209 17.14 -14.09 -8.98
C ALA A 209 17.28 -14.85 -7.65
N VAL A 210 16.31 -14.69 -6.74
CA VAL A 210 16.24 -15.49 -5.50
C VAL A 210 16.15 -16.98 -5.83
N LYS A 211 15.21 -17.40 -6.70
CA LYS A 211 15.06 -18.81 -7.06
C LYS A 211 16.34 -19.37 -7.70
N ALA A 212 16.99 -18.59 -8.56
CA ALA A 212 18.25 -18.98 -9.19
C ALA A 212 19.38 -19.21 -8.18
N GLN A 213 19.47 -18.41 -7.11
CA GLN A 213 20.52 -18.54 -6.10
C GLN A 213 20.18 -19.58 -5.00
N LEU A 214 18.92 -19.64 -4.57
CA LEU A 214 18.52 -20.46 -3.41
C LEU A 214 18.01 -21.85 -3.79
N GLY A 215 17.65 -22.09 -5.06
CA GLY A 215 17.19 -23.41 -5.53
C GLY A 215 15.99 -23.91 -4.72
N ASP A 216 16.09 -25.13 -4.18
CA ASP A 216 15.01 -25.80 -3.45
C ASP A 216 14.85 -25.33 -2.00
N ARG A 217 15.73 -24.44 -1.52
CA ARG A 217 15.56 -23.76 -0.23
C ARG A 217 14.38 -22.81 -0.21
N VAL A 218 13.81 -22.48 -1.37
CA VAL A 218 12.64 -21.60 -1.50
C VAL A 218 11.52 -22.21 -2.36
N ASP A 219 10.29 -22.00 -1.90
CA ASP A 219 9.05 -22.24 -2.63
C ASP A 219 8.37 -20.90 -2.90
N ILE A 220 8.25 -20.49 -4.16
CA ILE A 220 7.74 -19.17 -4.54
C ILE A 220 6.33 -19.30 -5.12
N ARG A 221 5.37 -18.64 -4.49
CA ARG A 221 3.94 -18.68 -4.83
C ARG A 221 3.48 -17.29 -5.24
N ASP A 222 2.90 -17.18 -6.43
CA ASP A 222 2.38 -15.90 -6.92
C ASP A 222 0.94 -15.69 -6.46
N LEU A 223 0.70 -14.68 -5.62
CA LEU A 223 -0.64 -14.40 -5.08
C LEU A 223 -1.65 -13.98 -6.15
N LYS A 224 -1.26 -13.78 -7.40
CA LYS A 224 -2.24 -13.65 -8.50
C LYS A 224 -2.94 -14.96 -8.84
N ASP A 225 -2.38 -16.11 -8.46
CA ASP A 225 -3.03 -17.41 -8.65
C ASP A 225 -4.09 -17.63 -7.55
N GLN A 226 -5.22 -16.96 -7.71
CA GLN A 226 -6.32 -17.00 -6.74
C GLN A 226 -6.95 -18.39 -6.60
N ALA A 227 -6.81 -19.26 -7.61
CA ALA A 227 -7.30 -20.63 -7.53
C ALA A 227 -6.57 -21.43 -6.44
N GLN A 228 -5.33 -21.06 -6.10
CA GLN A 228 -4.54 -21.72 -5.07
C GLN A 228 -4.74 -21.14 -3.67
N TRP A 229 -5.45 -20.02 -3.51
CA TRP A 229 -5.52 -19.32 -2.23
C TRP A 229 -6.07 -20.16 -1.09
N THR A 230 -7.13 -20.94 -1.34
CA THR A 230 -7.69 -21.85 -0.32
C THR A 230 -6.67 -22.89 0.11
N HIS A 231 -5.99 -23.52 -0.85
CA HIS A 231 -4.96 -24.51 -0.58
C HIS A 231 -3.77 -23.91 0.19
N TRP A 232 -3.28 -22.73 -0.22
CA TRP A 232 -2.16 -22.07 0.45
C TRP A 232 -2.51 -21.53 1.84
N ALA A 233 -3.74 -21.02 2.05
CA ALA A 233 -4.19 -20.59 3.37
C ALA A 233 -4.29 -21.76 4.35
N GLN A 234 -4.73 -22.94 3.87
CA GLN A 234 -4.70 -24.18 4.65
C GLN A 234 -3.27 -24.65 4.91
N ALA A 235 -2.40 -24.63 3.90
CA ALA A 235 -1.01 -25.04 4.02
C ALA A 235 -0.21 -24.16 5.00
N PHE A 236 -0.50 -22.86 5.05
CA PHE A 236 0.16 -21.87 5.90
C PHE A 236 0.28 -22.31 7.37
N GLN A 237 -0.73 -23.00 7.89
CA GLN A 237 -0.75 -23.49 9.27
C GLN A 237 0.40 -24.45 9.60
N ASN A 238 0.93 -25.15 8.58
CA ASN A 238 1.99 -26.14 8.71
C ASN A 238 3.34 -25.64 8.15
N GLU A 239 3.38 -24.44 7.56
CA GLU A 239 4.59 -23.90 6.93
C GLU A 239 5.50 -23.25 7.95
N ALA A 240 6.59 -23.90 8.33
CA ALA A 240 7.48 -23.38 9.38
C ALA A 240 8.02 -21.96 9.14
N HIS A 241 8.31 -21.58 7.89
CA HIS A 241 8.89 -20.27 7.55
C HIS A 241 8.20 -19.66 6.33
N VAL A 242 7.64 -18.47 6.52
CA VAL A 242 6.93 -17.73 5.47
C VAL A 242 7.52 -16.33 5.28
N LEU A 243 7.67 -15.91 4.03
CA LEU A 243 8.02 -14.56 3.64
C LEU A 243 6.93 -13.97 2.75
N PHE A 244 6.39 -12.81 3.10
CA PHE A 244 5.63 -12.00 2.16
C PHE A 244 6.53 -10.99 1.46
N PHE A 245 6.66 -11.09 0.14
CA PHE A 245 7.45 -10.18 -0.69
C PHE A 245 6.52 -9.33 -1.56
N MET A 246 6.50 -8.00 -1.38
CA MET A 246 5.51 -7.15 -2.02
C MET A 246 5.99 -5.72 -2.34
N PRO A 247 5.38 -5.05 -3.34
CA PRO A 247 5.52 -3.61 -3.49
C PRO A 247 4.76 -2.85 -2.39
N LEU A 248 5.18 -1.62 -2.09
CA LEU A 248 4.39 -0.67 -1.28
C LEU A 248 3.32 0.02 -2.14
N TYR A 249 2.08 -0.02 -1.69
CA TYR A 249 0.92 0.62 -2.32
C TYR A 249 0.20 1.48 -1.28
N VAL A 250 0.28 2.81 -1.44
CA VAL A 250 -0.29 3.81 -0.51
C VAL A 250 -0.01 3.45 0.96
N HIS A 251 1.27 3.42 1.34
CA HIS A 251 1.75 3.15 2.71
C HIS A 251 1.40 1.78 3.31
N ALA A 252 0.79 0.87 2.55
CA ALA A 252 0.50 -0.50 2.98
C ALA A 252 0.70 -1.51 1.82
N MET A 253 0.34 -2.77 2.03
CA MET A 253 0.40 -3.80 1.00
C MET A 253 -0.71 -3.64 -0.05
N PRO A 254 -0.55 -4.13 -1.29
CA PRO A 254 -1.63 -4.15 -2.27
C PRO A 254 -2.86 -4.90 -1.74
N SER A 255 -4.07 -4.46 -2.13
CA SER A 255 -5.31 -5.02 -1.60
C SER A 255 -5.45 -6.55 -1.75
N HIS A 256 -4.99 -7.14 -2.85
CA HIS A 256 -5.02 -8.61 -3.01
C HIS A 256 -4.11 -9.36 -2.03
N VAL A 257 -3.01 -8.76 -1.56
CA VAL A 257 -2.15 -9.34 -0.52
C VAL A 257 -2.88 -9.32 0.83
N MET A 258 -3.58 -8.23 1.10
CA MET A 258 -4.45 -8.08 2.27
C MET A 258 -5.58 -9.11 2.26
N ALA A 259 -6.24 -9.29 1.12
CA ALA A 259 -7.30 -10.30 0.97
C ALA A 259 -6.79 -11.73 1.21
N PHE A 260 -5.55 -12.04 0.84
CA PHE A 260 -4.94 -13.34 1.17
C PHE A 260 -4.59 -13.46 2.65
N ILE A 261 -4.01 -12.41 3.26
CA ILE A 261 -3.68 -12.38 4.70
C ILE A 261 -4.91 -12.55 5.58
N GLU A 262 -6.06 -11.99 5.17
CA GLU A 262 -7.33 -12.14 5.87
C GLU A 262 -7.82 -13.59 6.00
N ARG A 263 -7.34 -14.49 5.12
CA ARG A 263 -7.67 -15.93 5.15
C ARG A 263 -6.79 -16.74 6.10
N LEU A 264 -5.76 -16.13 6.69
CA LEU A 264 -4.78 -16.84 7.50
C LEU A 264 -5.23 -16.96 8.94
N GLY A 265 -5.06 -18.15 9.51
CA GLY A 265 -5.30 -18.41 10.93
C GLY A 265 -4.01 -18.39 11.76
N PRO A 266 -4.13 -18.24 13.10
CA PRO A 266 -3.00 -18.39 14.00
C PRO A 266 -2.32 -19.77 13.85
N SER A 267 -0.99 -19.80 13.90
CA SER A 267 -0.19 -21.03 13.74
C SER A 267 1.25 -20.84 14.25
N ASN A 268 1.96 -21.94 14.50
CA ASN A 268 3.39 -21.88 14.84
C ASN A 268 4.25 -21.61 13.59
N GLY A 269 5.45 -21.07 13.78
CA GLY A 269 6.42 -20.80 12.71
C GLY A 269 6.94 -19.37 12.75
N SER A 270 7.67 -18.96 11.71
CA SER A 270 8.16 -17.58 11.56
C SER A 270 7.60 -16.87 10.34
N LEU A 271 7.48 -15.54 10.49
CA LEU A 271 6.99 -14.65 9.46
C LEU A 271 7.99 -13.52 9.20
N GLY A 272 8.49 -13.46 7.97
CA GLY A 272 9.31 -12.37 7.46
C GLY A 272 8.56 -11.54 6.42
N PHE A 273 8.99 -10.30 6.24
CA PHE A 273 8.40 -9.41 5.24
C PHE A 273 9.47 -8.70 4.42
N PHE A 274 9.23 -8.54 3.13
CA PHE A 274 10.07 -7.74 2.25
C PHE A 274 9.22 -6.73 1.50
N ILE A 275 9.48 -5.44 1.76
CA ILE A 275 8.77 -4.32 1.14
C ILE A 275 9.71 -3.62 0.16
N GLN A 276 9.31 -3.55 -1.11
CA GLN A 276 10.00 -2.73 -2.10
C GLN A 276 9.12 -1.58 -2.60
N SER A 277 9.68 -0.41 -2.90
CA SER A 277 8.90 0.74 -3.38
C SER A 277 9.56 1.47 -4.54
N GLY A 278 8.73 2.16 -5.33
CA GLY A 278 9.20 3.00 -6.44
C GLY A 278 9.96 4.23 -5.95
N PHE A 279 9.43 4.92 -4.94
CA PHE A 279 10.08 6.10 -4.36
C PHE A 279 11.43 5.74 -3.72
N PRO A 280 12.46 6.60 -3.85
CA PRO A 280 13.81 6.29 -3.36
C PRO A 280 13.88 6.06 -1.85
N GLU A 281 13.07 6.76 -1.06
CA GLU A 281 13.12 6.71 0.38
C GLU A 281 12.26 5.60 1.00
N SER A 282 12.73 5.01 2.10
CA SER A 282 12.05 3.89 2.77
C SER A 282 11.04 4.28 3.85
N SER A 283 11.03 5.53 4.30
CA SER A 283 10.20 5.97 5.44
C SER A 283 8.71 5.74 5.26
N GLN A 284 8.24 5.70 4.01
CA GLN A 284 6.84 5.46 3.69
C GLN A 284 6.39 4.03 4.03
N SER A 285 7.32 3.08 4.03
CA SER A 285 7.06 1.65 4.30
C SER A 285 7.02 1.33 5.79
N TYR A 286 7.46 2.25 6.66
CA TYR A 286 7.58 2.01 8.10
C TYR A 286 6.22 1.84 8.80
N TYR A 287 5.16 2.42 8.23
CA TYR A 287 3.79 2.21 8.71
C TYR A 287 3.30 0.78 8.44
N LEU A 288 3.71 0.20 7.32
CA LEU A 288 3.41 -1.20 7.00
C LEU A 288 4.24 -2.16 7.87
N GLU A 289 5.51 -1.84 8.14
CA GLU A 289 6.34 -2.61 9.09
C GLU A 289 5.71 -2.64 10.50
N ALA A 290 5.15 -1.52 10.97
CA ALA A 290 4.44 -1.46 12.25
C ALA A 290 3.23 -2.40 12.30
N TYR A 291 2.45 -2.45 11.21
CA TYR A 291 1.35 -3.40 11.08
C TYR A 291 1.85 -4.86 11.07
N PHE A 292 2.90 -5.16 10.33
CA PHE A 292 3.43 -6.52 10.24
C PHE A 292 3.90 -7.10 11.56
N GLU A 293 4.36 -6.27 12.51
CA GLU A 293 4.62 -6.73 13.87
C GLU A 293 3.33 -7.15 14.59
N GLN A 294 2.29 -6.32 14.53
CA GLN A 294 0.99 -6.66 15.13
C GLN A 294 0.37 -7.90 14.48
N LEU A 295 0.40 -7.99 13.15
CA LEU A 295 -0.07 -9.16 12.41
C LEU A 295 0.67 -10.43 12.83
N THR A 296 1.98 -10.35 13.01
CA THR A 296 2.80 -11.49 13.43
C THR A 296 2.39 -12.00 14.82
N GLN A 297 2.15 -11.07 15.77
CA GLN A 297 1.60 -11.42 17.09
C GLN A 297 0.21 -12.06 16.97
N ARG A 298 -0.67 -11.45 16.18
CA ARG A 298 -2.05 -11.92 15.98
C ARG A 298 -2.11 -13.33 15.40
N LEU A 299 -1.19 -13.65 14.48
CA LEU A 299 -1.06 -14.98 13.89
C LEU A 299 -0.26 -15.96 14.76
N GLY A 300 0.20 -15.56 15.95
CA GLY A 300 0.93 -16.44 16.88
C GLY A 300 2.33 -16.86 16.38
N ARG A 301 2.93 -16.10 15.46
CA ARG A 301 4.21 -16.48 14.82
C ARG A 301 5.39 -15.70 15.39
N SER A 302 6.60 -16.22 15.21
CA SER A 302 7.84 -15.50 15.51
C SER A 302 8.14 -14.47 14.41
N TYR A 303 8.47 -13.25 14.80
CA TYR A 303 8.79 -12.17 13.86
C TYR A 303 10.23 -12.29 13.34
N GLY A 304 10.36 -12.72 12.08
CA GLY A 304 11.63 -12.81 11.36
C GLY A 304 12.16 -11.47 10.86
N GLY A 305 11.41 -10.38 11.09
CA GLY A 305 11.77 -9.01 10.72
C GLY A 305 11.24 -8.58 9.35
N THR A 306 11.45 -7.29 9.06
CA THR A 306 11.08 -6.68 7.78
C THR A 306 12.30 -6.06 7.10
N ALA A 307 12.52 -6.41 5.82
CA ALA A 307 13.48 -5.75 4.95
C ALA A 307 12.76 -4.74 4.05
N ILE A 308 13.34 -3.55 3.88
CA ILE A 308 12.72 -2.45 3.13
C ILE A 308 13.71 -1.88 2.13
N LYS A 309 13.31 -1.77 0.86
CA LYS A 309 14.11 -1.18 -0.22
C LYS A 309 13.30 -0.20 -1.06
N GLY A 310 13.60 1.09 -0.96
CA GLY A 310 13.09 2.11 -1.88
C GLY A 310 13.86 2.16 -3.20
N GLY A 311 13.40 2.98 -4.14
CA GLY A 311 14.13 3.32 -5.37
C GLY A 311 14.21 2.18 -6.37
N MET A 312 13.21 1.31 -6.37
CA MET A 312 13.11 0.20 -7.33
C MET A 312 12.40 0.61 -8.63
N GLU A 313 11.96 1.86 -8.75
CA GLU A 313 11.35 2.37 -9.97
C GLU A 313 12.33 2.25 -11.15
N GLY A 314 11.80 1.78 -12.27
CA GLY A 314 12.55 1.54 -13.50
C GLY A 314 13.61 0.43 -13.50
N LEU A 315 13.62 -0.47 -12.50
CA LEU A 315 14.54 -1.62 -12.44
C LEU A 315 14.63 -2.41 -13.76
N GLN A 316 13.49 -2.61 -14.43
CA GLN A 316 13.39 -3.41 -15.66
C GLN A 316 13.94 -2.71 -16.90
N MET A 317 14.10 -1.39 -16.87
CA MET A 317 14.65 -0.61 -17.99
C MET A 317 16.16 -0.42 -17.89
N ARG A 318 16.77 -0.94 -16.82
CA ARG A 318 18.21 -0.85 -16.62
C ARG A 318 18.93 -1.94 -17.44
N PRO A 319 20.18 -1.69 -17.87
CA PRO A 319 21.07 -2.73 -18.38
C PRO A 319 21.19 -3.90 -17.38
N LEU A 320 21.43 -5.11 -17.89
CA LEU A 320 21.40 -6.34 -17.09
C LEU A 320 22.43 -6.34 -15.95
N ASP A 321 23.62 -5.77 -16.16
CA ASP A 321 24.66 -5.68 -15.12
C ASP A 321 24.24 -4.73 -13.98
N ALA A 322 23.65 -3.58 -14.32
CA ALA A 322 23.14 -2.61 -13.36
C ALA A 322 21.92 -3.16 -12.62
N GLN A 323 21.06 -3.92 -13.30
CA GLN A 323 19.95 -4.63 -12.70
C GLN A 323 20.45 -5.67 -11.70
N ALA A 324 21.43 -6.50 -12.07
CA ALA A 324 22.02 -7.51 -11.19
C ALA A 324 22.65 -6.88 -9.93
N LYS A 325 23.45 -5.81 -10.09
CA LYS A 325 24.03 -5.05 -8.96
C LYS A 325 22.97 -4.49 -8.01
N MET A 326 21.83 -4.06 -8.55
CA MET A 326 20.71 -3.54 -7.75
C MET A 326 19.94 -4.65 -7.02
N VAL A 327 19.81 -5.84 -7.63
CA VAL A 327 19.04 -6.98 -7.10
C VAL A 327 19.85 -7.79 -6.08
N GLN A 328 21.17 -7.93 -6.26
CA GLN A 328 22.01 -8.80 -5.43
C GLN A 328 21.87 -8.55 -3.92
N PRO A 329 21.87 -7.31 -3.41
CA PRO A 329 21.70 -7.06 -1.98
C PRO A 329 20.35 -7.56 -1.42
N LEU A 330 19.30 -7.60 -2.25
CA LEU A 330 17.98 -8.10 -1.86
C LEU A 330 17.98 -9.63 -1.80
N VAL A 331 18.65 -10.27 -2.76
CA VAL A 331 18.83 -11.73 -2.76
C VAL A 331 19.62 -12.17 -1.53
N LEU A 332 20.70 -11.47 -1.19
CA LEU A 332 21.50 -11.76 0.01
C LEU A 332 20.69 -11.62 1.31
N ALA A 333 19.80 -10.63 1.40
CA ALA A 333 18.93 -10.47 2.56
C ALA A 333 17.93 -11.62 2.69
N ILE A 334 17.38 -12.10 1.57
CA ILE A 334 16.45 -13.25 1.56
C ILE A 334 17.22 -14.56 1.83
N ASP A 335 18.44 -14.71 1.34
CA ASP A 335 19.33 -15.84 1.65
C ASP A 335 19.63 -15.90 3.16
N HIS A 336 19.93 -14.75 3.77
CA HIS A 336 20.10 -14.65 5.21
C HIS A 336 18.83 -15.06 5.96
N LEU A 337 17.66 -14.59 5.53
CA LEU A 337 16.37 -15.02 6.12
C LEU A 337 16.15 -16.53 5.95
N ALA A 338 16.42 -17.09 4.78
CA ALA A 338 16.22 -18.51 4.51
C ALA A 338 17.15 -19.40 5.36
N THR A 339 18.37 -18.91 5.64
CA THR A 339 19.41 -19.62 6.40
C THR A 339 19.24 -19.47 7.91
N HIS A 340 19.01 -18.24 8.37
CA HIS A 340 18.99 -17.90 9.80
C HIS A 340 17.59 -17.67 10.35
N LYS A 341 16.56 -17.82 9.52
CA LYS A 341 15.12 -17.65 9.84
C LYS A 341 14.73 -16.25 10.31
N MET A 342 15.66 -15.31 10.15
CA MET A 342 15.53 -13.91 10.50
C MET A 342 16.41 -13.04 9.60
N PHE A 343 15.97 -11.82 9.32
CA PHE A 343 16.78 -10.86 8.60
C PHE A 343 17.96 -10.33 9.44
N ASP A 344 19.09 -10.08 8.79
CA ASP A 344 20.19 -9.34 9.41
C ASP A 344 19.85 -7.85 9.54
N ASN A 345 19.94 -7.33 10.75
CA ASN A 345 19.63 -5.94 11.07
C ASN A 345 20.53 -4.95 10.32
N LYS A 346 21.81 -5.29 10.10
CA LYS A 346 22.75 -4.41 9.41
C LYS A 346 22.45 -4.34 7.92
N GLN A 347 22.11 -5.46 7.29
CA GLN A 347 21.64 -5.54 5.90
C GLN A 347 20.32 -4.77 5.73
N CYS A 348 19.33 -4.98 6.60
CA CYS A 348 18.07 -4.23 6.54
C CYS A 348 18.27 -2.72 6.65
N ARG A 349 19.13 -2.26 7.57
CA ARG A 349 19.46 -0.83 7.70
C ARG A 349 20.13 -0.28 6.44
N ARG A 350 21.00 -1.05 5.78
CA ARG A 350 21.66 -0.64 4.52
C ARG A 350 20.67 -0.56 3.36
N LEU A 351 19.79 -1.56 3.22
CA LEU A 351 18.76 -1.59 2.18
C LEU A 351 17.77 -0.42 2.29
N ALA A 352 17.45 -0.02 3.52
CA ALA A 352 16.50 1.05 3.79
C ALA A 352 17.03 2.46 3.45
N ILE A 353 18.31 2.62 3.13
CA ILE A 353 18.89 3.95 2.82
C ILE A 353 18.56 4.36 1.38
N PRO A 354 18.13 5.61 1.15
CA PRO A 354 17.86 6.66 2.14
C PRO A 354 16.54 6.44 2.90
N VAL A 355 16.51 6.72 4.21
CA VAL A 355 15.24 6.66 4.96
C VAL A 355 14.39 7.89 4.69
N ARG A 356 15.02 9.08 4.66
CA ARG A 356 14.42 10.37 4.28
C ARG A 356 15.49 11.20 3.58
N PHE A 357 15.08 12.18 2.77
CA PHE A 357 16.03 13.06 2.11
C PHE A 357 16.61 14.12 3.05
N ASN A 358 17.93 14.27 3.00
CA ASN A 358 18.64 15.39 3.61
C ASN A 358 18.51 16.67 2.76
N MET A 359 19.05 17.79 3.23
CA MET A 359 18.94 19.07 2.51
C MET A 359 19.61 19.03 1.13
N ILE A 360 20.78 18.39 1.02
CA ILE A 360 21.55 18.29 -0.22
C ILE A 360 20.76 17.54 -1.29
N VAL A 361 20.22 16.36 -0.95
CA VAL A 361 19.42 15.55 -1.90
C VAL A 361 18.19 16.32 -2.36
N ARG A 362 17.52 17.07 -1.47
CA ARG A 362 16.38 17.91 -1.85
C ARG A 362 16.77 19.04 -2.82
N LEU A 363 17.94 19.65 -2.63
CA LEU A 363 18.45 20.66 -3.55
C LEU A 363 18.77 20.04 -4.92
N LEU A 364 19.50 18.92 -4.95
CA LEU A 364 19.82 18.19 -6.18
C LEU A 364 18.58 17.73 -6.94
N PHE A 365 17.53 17.31 -6.22
CA PHE A 365 16.27 16.95 -6.85
C PHE A 365 15.61 18.13 -7.57
N ARG A 366 15.59 19.31 -6.93
CA ARG A 366 15.01 20.53 -7.53
C ARG A 366 15.76 20.99 -8.77
N LEU A 367 17.09 20.89 -8.75
CA LEU A 367 17.94 21.39 -9.84
C LEU A 367 18.05 20.41 -11.01
N PHE A 368 18.19 19.10 -10.71
CA PHE A 368 18.55 18.09 -11.70
C PHE A 368 17.54 16.94 -11.78
N PHE A 369 17.33 16.20 -10.68
CA PHE A 369 16.59 14.92 -10.77
C PHE A 369 15.14 15.08 -11.20
N LYS A 370 14.48 16.20 -10.89
CA LYS A 370 13.10 16.45 -11.34
C LYS A 370 12.99 16.38 -12.86
N LYS A 371 13.91 16.99 -13.61
CA LYS A 371 13.88 16.95 -15.08
C LYS A 371 14.06 15.53 -15.62
N PHE A 372 14.94 14.74 -15.00
CA PHE A 372 15.14 13.33 -15.39
C PHE A 372 13.90 12.47 -15.12
N VAL A 373 13.30 12.61 -13.93
CA VAL A 373 12.08 11.87 -13.55
C VAL A 373 10.90 12.27 -14.44
N ASP A 374 10.70 13.56 -14.67
CA ASP A 374 9.65 14.05 -15.55
C ASP A 374 9.91 13.58 -16.99
N GLY A 375 11.16 13.64 -17.48
CA GLY A 375 11.55 13.14 -18.79
C GLY A 375 11.26 11.64 -18.98
N PHE A 376 11.49 10.84 -17.94
CA PHE A 376 11.15 9.41 -17.91
C PHE A 376 9.64 9.17 -18.13
N TRP A 377 8.79 9.88 -17.39
CA TRP A 377 7.32 9.76 -17.56
C TRP A 377 6.85 10.35 -18.90
N ASN A 378 7.40 11.49 -19.32
CA ASN A 378 7.09 12.13 -20.59
C ASN A 378 7.39 11.20 -21.78
N SER A 379 8.52 10.48 -21.74
CA SER A 379 8.88 9.51 -22.78
C SER A 379 7.84 8.40 -22.89
N GLN A 380 7.41 7.83 -21.76
CA GLN A 380 6.38 6.79 -21.75
C GLN A 380 5.00 7.30 -22.22
N LEU A 381 4.62 8.52 -21.80
CA LEU A 381 3.40 9.18 -22.27
C LEU A 381 3.42 9.39 -23.79
N LYS A 382 4.54 9.85 -24.35
CA LYS A 382 4.72 10.02 -25.79
C LYS A 382 4.64 8.69 -26.54
N ALA A 383 5.25 7.64 -26.01
CA ALA A 383 5.18 6.29 -26.58
C ALA A 383 3.75 5.72 -26.61
N ASN A 384 2.85 6.20 -25.75
CA ASN A 384 1.44 5.83 -25.72
C ASN A 384 0.52 6.90 -26.33
N GLN A 385 1.07 7.90 -27.05
CA GLN A 385 0.31 8.99 -27.68
C GLN A 385 -0.58 9.80 -26.71
N ALA A 386 -0.24 9.83 -25.42
CA ALA A 386 -1.06 10.45 -24.38
C ALA A 386 -0.44 11.72 -23.76
N TYR A 387 0.66 12.21 -24.31
CA TYR A 387 1.42 13.33 -23.73
C TYR A 387 0.63 14.63 -23.65
N GLU A 388 -0.10 14.99 -24.70
CA GLU A 388 -0.94 16.20 -24.73
C GLU A 388 -2.06 16.15 -23.69
N HIS A 389 -2.51 14.94 -23.33
CA HIS A 389 -3.56 14.68 -22.33
C HIS A 389 -3.01 14.47 -20.91
N ALA A 390 -1.69 14.56 -20.69
CA ALA A 390 -1.07 14.14 -19.43
C ALA A 390 -1.65 14.86 -18.20
N LEU A 391 -2.04 16.13 -18.38
CA LEU A 391 -2.56 17.01 -17.34
C LEU A 391 -4.09 17.04 -17.27
N ASP A 392 -4.78 16.22 -18.06
CA ASP A 392 -6.25 16.17 -18.08
C ASP A 392 -6.81 15.93 -16.68
N ARG A 393 -7.96 16.56 -16.43
CA ARG A 393 -8.73 16.47 -15.19
C ARG A 393 -10.10 15.88 -15.48
N PRO A 394 -10.16 14.59 -15.85
CA PRO A 394 -11.34 13.97 -16.45
C PRO A 394 -12.60 13.95 -15.57
N TYR A 395 -12.45 14.23 -14.28
CA TYR A 395 -13.50 14.19 -13.28
C TYR A 395 -13.71 15.53 -12.55
N GLU A 396 -12.98 16.59 -12.91
CA GLU A 396 -13.22 17.94 -12.34
C GLU A 396 -14.48 18.50 -12.99
N GLU A 397 -15.49 18.84 -12.19
CA GLU A 397 -16.67 19.55 -12.71
C GLU A 397 -16.28 20.98 -13.12
N GLU A 398 -16.85 21.45 -14.23
CA GLU A 398 -16.72 22.87 -14.60
C GLU A 398 -17.44 23.70 -13.55
N ILE A 399 -16.72 24.65 -12.94
CA ILE A 399 -17.34 25.62 -12.05
C ILE A 399 -18.35 26.38 -12.90
N ALA A 400 -19.65 26.22 -12.63
CA ALA A 400 -20.67 27.09 -13.22
C ALA A 400 -20.29 28.53 -12.83
N THR A 401 -19.82 29.30 -13.82
CA THR A 401 -19.38 30.69 -13.67
C THR A 401 -20.54 31.61 -13.34
#